data_AF-A0A353H1I0-F1
#
_entry.id   AF-A0A353H1I0-F1
#
_cell.length_a   1.000
_cell.length_b   1.000
_cell.length_c   1.000
_cell.angle_alpha   90.00
_cell.angle_beta   90.00
_cell.angle_gamma   90.00
#
_symmetry.space_group_name_H-M   'P 1'
#
loop_
_entity.id
_entity.type
_entity.pdbx_description
1 polymer ?
#
loop_
_entity_poly.entity_id
_entity_poly.type
_entity_poly.pdbx_seq_one_letter_code
_entity_poly.pdbx_strand_id
1 'polypeptide(L)'
;MINWALLAGYVLSLIVMIGLPIFLAFVVVRRFHVSWWVVLTGVITFIGSQVVHIPALAGVNALFSNGTLPIPPANWIPLVNGLITGLLAGLCEETARWVGFKVLRDRGKPWGSALGLGVGHGGAEAIILAVLGTGISLFTVLFYNAGHQIASGTSMATVQNMLQQIAAFWGQPFYTGLLPGLERIIALSTQILLSILVWKAVVEHSFWWFLLAILYHTIVNAVGVFLVQNGMADYLVEGVLFLFFLLNFYLIYRFITDEEEAEEEAEDEEGEEDEEDLEEEEGEARNLEEEEEEELSEPESSIDSPDLPGSEEPNPEEPRQ
;
A
#
# COMPACT_ATOMS: atom_id res chain seq x y z
N MET A 1 -2.87 -32.34 28.98
CA MET A 1 -1.42 -32.07 29.10
C MET A 1 -1.07 -31.02 28.07
N ILE A 2 -0.10 -30.13 28.34
CA ILE A 2 0.32 -29.11 27.37
C ILE A 2 0.98 -29.80 26.17
N ASN A 3 0.54 -29.45 24.96
CA ASN A 3 1.20 -29.82 23.73
C ASN A 3 2.27 -28.79 23.39
N TRP A 4 3.53 -29.10 23.70
CA TRP A 4 4.66 -28.18 23.53
C TRP A 4 4.94 -27.83 22.07
N ALA A 5 4.71 -28.76 21.14
CA ALA A 5 4.91 -28.51 19.72
C ALA A 5 3.85 -27.52 19.20
N LEU A 6 2.60 -27.68 19.63
CA LEU A 6 1.53 -26.72 19.33
C LEU A 6 1.84 -25.33 19.90
N LEU A 7 2.29 -25.25 21.17
CA LEU A 7 2.68 -23.99 21.79
C LEU A 7 3.81 -23.31 21.01
N ALA A 8 4.85 -24.05 20.62
CA ALA A 8 5.94 -23.52 19.81
C ALA A 8 5.44 -23.00 18.45
N GLY A 9 4.47 -23.68 17.83
CA GLY A 9 3.81 -23.23 16.61
C GLY A 9 3.13 -21.86 16.79
N TYR A 10 2.33 -21.70 17.84
CA TYR A 10 1.67 -20.41 18.12
C TYR A 10 2.66 -19.28 18.44
N VAL A 11 3.74 -19.58 19.17
CA VAL A 11 4.80 -18.60 19.44
C VAL A 11 5.49 -18.17 18.14
N LEU A 12 5.79 -19.11 17.25
CA LEU A 12 6.36 -18.80 15.94
C LEU A 12 5.38 -17.95 15.10
N SER A 13 4.09 -18.30 15.09
CA SER A 13 3.08 -17.49 14.43
C SER A 13 3.06 -16.06 14.97
N LEU A 14 3.04 -15.85 16.29
CA LEU A 14 3.08 -14.50 16.86
C LEU A 14 4.33 -13.71 16.46
N ILE A 15 5.49 -14.36 16.40
CA ILE A 15 6.73 -13.74 15.91
C ILE A 15 6.58 -13.32 14.46
N VAL A 16 6.00 -14.16 13.60
CA VAL A 16 5.77 -13.83 12.18
C VAL A 16 4.77 -12.69 12.05
N MET A 17 3.61 -12.78 12.70
CA MET A 17 2.52 -11.80 12.57
C MET A 17 2.95 -10.39 13.03
N ILE A 18 3.88 -10.28 13.98
CA ILE A 18 4.38 -8.99 14.49
C ILE A 18 5.70 -8.59 13.81
N GLY A 19 6.64 -9.52 13.71
CA GLY A 19 8.00 -9.26 13.23
C GLY A 19 8.07 -9.02 11.72
N LEU A 20 7.31 -9.78 10.91
CA LEU A 20 7.36 -9.66 9.46
C LEU A 20 6.90 -8.27 8.97
N PRO A 21 5.76 -7.70 9.43
CA PRO A 21 5.39 -6.36 8.99
C PRO A 21 6.37 -5.26 9.40
N ILE A 22 6.95 -5.35 10.61
CA ILE A 22 7.96 -4.39 11.08
C ILE A 22 9.22 -4.48 10.22
N PHE A 23 9.67 -5.70 9.91
CA PHE A 23 10.80 -5.94 9.03
C PHE A 23 10.56 -5.37 7.63
N LEU A 24 9.40 -5.67 7.02
CA LEU A 24 9.06 -5.15 5.70
C LEU A 24 8.93 -3.62 5.69
N ALA A 25 8.40 -3.01 6.75
CA ALA A 25 8.31 -1.56 6.84
C ALA A 25 9.70 -0.91 6.80
N PHE A 26 10.66 -1.48 7.54
CA PHE A 26 12.04 -1.04 7.51
C PHE A 26 12.68 -1.23 6.12
N VAL A 27 12.47 -2.40 5.49
CA VAL A 27 13.00 -2.70 4.16
C VAL A 27 12.46 -1.72 3.12
N VAL A 28 11.15 -1.49 3.08
CA VAL A 28 10.53 -0.61 2.08
C VAL A 28 10.98 0.84 2.25
N VAL A 29 11.00 1.35 3.49
CA VAL A 29 11.50 2.70 3.78
C VAL A 29 12.96 2.87 3.36
N ARG A 30 13.79 1.84 3.53
CA ARG A 30 15.22 1.89 3.18
C ARG A 30 15.48 1.71 1.69
N ARG A 31 14.79 0.76 1.04
CA ARG A 31 15.04 0.37 -0.37
C ARG A 31 14.39 1.30 -1.38
N PHE A 32 13.23 1.87 -1.06
CA PHE A 32 12.47 2.75 -1.95
C PHE A 32 12.44 4.20 -1.47
N HIS A 33 13.26 4.54 -0.46
CA HIS A 33 13.38 5.89 0.11
C HIS A 33 12.04 6.55 0.51
N VAL A 34 11.07 5.72 0.89
CA VAL A 34 9.72 6.15 1.27
C VAL A 34 9.72 6.70 2.69
N SER A 35 8.97 7.78 2.92
CA SER A 35 8.81 8.33 4.26
C SER A 35 8.04 7.39 5.20
N TRP A 36 8.46 7.30 6.47
CA TRP A 36 7.68 6.62 7.53
C TRP A 36 6.24 7.11 7.66
N TRP A 37 5.96 8.36 7.26
CA TRP A 37 4.60 8.89 7.21
C TRP A 37 3.69 8.10 6.27
N VAL A 38 4.21 7.54 5.17
CA VAL A 38 3.42 6.73 4.25
C VAL A 38 3.03 5.40 4.90
N VAL A 39 3.96 4.75 5.60
CA VAL A 39 3.68 3.53 6.37
C VAL A 39 2.66 3.82 7.48
N LEU A 40 2.82 4.93 8.20
CA LEU A 40 1.88 5.34 9.25
C LEU A 40 0.50 5.66 8.68
N THR A 41 0.41 6.28 7.51
CA THR A 41 -0.86 6.45 6.79
C THR A 41 -1.49 5.09 6.50
N GLY A 42 -0.71 4.09 6.07
CA GLY A 42 -1.19 2.71 5.93
C GLY A 42 -1.86 2.18 7.21
N VAL A 43 -1.20 2.32 8.36
CA VAL A 43 -1.75 1.94 9.66
C VAL A 43 -3.07 2.67 9.95
N ILE A 44 -3.12 3.98 9.72
CA ILE A 44 -4.31 4.80 9.93
C ILE A 44 -5.45 4.39 9.00
N THR A 45 -5.15 4.03 7.74
CA THR A 45 -6.20 3.61 6.79
C THR A 45 -6.86 2.31 7.22
N PHE A 46 -6.11 1.34 7.76
CA PHE A 46 -6.71 0.11 8.31
C PHE A 46 -7.57 0.41 9.54
N ILE A 47 -7.06 1.19 10.50
CA ILE A 47 -7.84 1.52 11.71
C ILE A 47 -9.10 2.31 11.33
N GLY A 48 -8.96 3.29 10.44
CA GLY A 48 -10.04 4.15 9.95
C GLY A 48 -11.10 3.38 9.18
N SER A 49 -10.72 2.39 8.35
CA SER A 49 -11.69 1.54 7.66
C SER A 49 -12.51 0.72 8.64
N GLN A 50 -11.91 0.19 9.72
CA GLN A 50 -12.63 -0.60 10.72
C GLN A 50 -13.68 0.21 11.49
N VAL A 51 -13.49 1.52 11.67
CA VAL A 51 -14.49 2.42 12.29
C VAL A 51 -15.80 2.45 11.51
N VAL A 52 -15.75 2.28 10.18
CA VAL A 52 -16.94 2.24 9.32
C VAL A 52 -17.39 0.80 9.08
N HIS A 53 -16.43 -0.11 8.84
CA HIS A 53 -16.69 -1.50 8.49
C HIS A 53 -17.44 -2.26 9.61
N ILE A 54 -17.00 -2.14 10.87
CA ILE A 54 -17.62 -2.83 12.00
C ILE A 54 -19.10 -2.45 12.18
N PRO A 55 -19.48 -1.15 12.27
CA PRO A 55 -20.90 -0.79 12.40
C PRO A 55 -21.70 -1.11 11.13
N ALA A 56 -21.10 -1.02 9.93
CA ALA A 56 -21.78 -1.42 8.69
C ALA A 56 -22.13 -2.91 8.71
N LEU A 57 -21.19 -3.77 9.10
CA LEU A 57 -21.42 -5.20 9.24
C LEU A 57 -22.46 -5.52 10.32
N ALA A 58 -22.41 -4.82 11.46
CA ALA A 58 -23.43 -4.94 12.51
C ALA A 58 -24.83 -4.54 12.01
N GLY A 59 -24.92 -3.48 11.20
CA GLY A 59 -26.15 -3.04 10.55
C GLY A 59 -26.72 -4.11 9.61
N VAL A 60 -25.90 -4.68 8.74
CA VAL A 60 -26.34 -5.76 7.83
C VAL A 60 -26.79 -7.00 8.62
N ASN A 61 -26.07 -7.38 9.66
CA ASN A 61 -26.47 -8.48 10.56
C ASN A 61 -27.81 -8.18 11.26
N ALA A 62 -28.05 -6.94 11.67
CA ALA A 62 -29.33 -6.53 12.27
C ALA A 62 -30.49 -6.62 11.26
N LEU A 63 -30.26 -6.30 9.99
CA LEU A 63 -31.27 -6.42 8.94
C LEU A 63 -31.69 -7.88 8.67
N PHE A 64 -30.76 -8.83 8.75
CA PHE A 64 -31.13 -10.26 8.72
C PHE A 64 -31.83 -10.69 10.00
N SER A 65 -31.33 -10.26 11.16
CA SER A 65 -31.85 -10.68 12.48
C SER A 65 -33.26 -10.17 12.76
N ASN A 66 -33.61 -8.98 12.25
CA ASN A 66 -34.94 -8.39 12.43
C ASN A 66 -35.94 -8.75 11.31
N GLY A 67 -35.53 -9.55 10.33
CA GLY A 67 -36.37 -10.02 9.22
C GLY A 67 -36.59 -9.03 8.08
N THR A 68 -35.86 -7.90 8.04
CA THR A 68 -35.92 -6.95 6.92
C THR A 68 -35.32 -7.56 5.65
N LEU A 69 -34.21 -8.29 5.80
CA LEU A 69 -33.62 -9.09 4.72
C LEU A 69 -34.03 -10.56 4.89
N PRO A 70 -34.43 -11.24 3.80
CA PRO A 70 -34.76 -12.65 3.85
C PRO A 70 -33.49 -13.47 4.10
N ILE A 71 -33.58 -14.43 5.01
CA ILE A 71 -32.49 -15.38 5.26
C ILE A 71 -32.35 -16.27 4.01
N PRO A 72 -31.15 -16.34 3.39
CA PRO A 72 -30.96 -17.18 2.22
C PRO A 72 -31.09 -18.66 2.59
N PRO A 73 -31.42 -19.55 1.62
CA PRO A 73 -31.46 -20.98 1.88
C PRO A 73 -30.11 -21.48 2.42
N ALA A 74 -30.13 -22.53 3.25
CA ALA A 74 -28.95 -22.98 4.00
C ALA A 74 -27.70 -23.23 3.12
N ASN A 75 -27.88 -23.75 1.91
CA ASN A 75 -26.80 -24.01 0.96
C ASN A 75 -26.18 -22.74 0.35
N TRP A 76 -26.89 -21.59 0.41
CA TRP A 76 -26.42 -20.30 -0.08
C TRP A 76 -25.83 -19.41 1.01
N ILE A 77 -26.03 -19.74 2.29
CA ILE A 77 -25.53 -18.95 3.43
C ILE A 77 -24.00 -18.69 3.32
N PRO A 78 -23.14 -19.70 3.08
CA PRO A 78 -21.70 -19.48 2.98
C PRO A 78 -21.32 -18.47 1.89
N LEU A 79 -21.96 -18.56 0.72
CA LEU A 79 -21.70 -17.66 -0.39
C LEU A 79 -22.16 -16.24 -0.09
N VAL A 80 -23.39 -16.08 0.42
CA VAL A 80 -23.95 -14.77 0.75
C VAL A 80 -23.12 -14.11 1.85
N ASN A 81 -22.74 -14.84 2.90
CA ASN A 81 -21.89 -14.32 3.95
C ASN A 81 -20.52 -13.90 3.41
N GLY A 82 -19.87 -14.75 2.59
CA GLY A 82 -18.59 -14.43 1.98
C GLY A 82 -18.65 -13.18 1.11
N LEU A 83 -19.66 -13.06 0.24
CA LEU A 83 -19.83 -11.89 -0.62
C LEU A 83 -20.13 -10.62 0.17
N ILE A 84 -21.00 -10.67 1.18
CA ILE A 84 -21.35 -9.49 1.99
C ILE A 84 -20.14 -9.03 2.81
N THR A 85 -19.48 -9.94 3.52
CA THR A 85 -18.33 -9.60 4.36
C THR A 85 -17.14 -9.14 3.51
N GLY A 86 -16.86 -9.85 2.41
CA GLY A 86 -15.81 -9.46 1.47
C GLY A 86 -16.07 -8.11 0.81
N LEU A 87 -17.30 -7.85 0.37
CA LEU A 87 -17.66 -6.59 -0.28
C LEU A 87 -17.61 -5.41 0.69
N LEU A 88 -18.09 -5.59 1.92
CA LEU A 88 -18.02 -4.56 2.94
C LEU A 88 -16.56 -4.26 3.32
N ALA A 89 -15.73 -5.29 3.48
CA ALA A 89 -14.30 -5.13 3.73
C ALA A 89 -13.62 -4.39 2.57
N GLY A 90 -13.79 -4.88 1.33
CA GLY A 90 -13.23 -4.25 0.14
C GLY A 90 -13.68 -2.79 -0.02
N LEU A 91 -14.97 -2.50 0.13
CA LEU A 91 -15.45 -1.12 0.01
C LEU A 91 -14.86 -0.21 1.10
N CYS A 92 -14.84 -0.66 2.35
CA CYS A 92 -14.36 0.18 3.46
C CYS A 92 -12.82 0.36 3.42
N GLU A 93 -12.08 -0.73 3.24
CA GLU A 93 -10.62 -0.74 3.27
C GLU A 93 -10.02 -0.07 2.05
N GLU A 94 -10.50 -0.38 0.84
CA GLU A 94 -10.01 0.27 -0.38
C GLU A 94 -10.36 1.76 -0.41
N THR A 95 -11.57 2.15 0.05
CA THR A 95 -11.93 3.57 0.14
C THR A 95 -11.04 4.31 1.14
N ALA A 96 -10.79 3.74 2.32
CA ALA A 96 -9.88 4.34 3.29
C ALA A 96 -8.47 4.51 2.70
N ARG A 97 -7.98 3.50 1.96
CA ARG A 97 -6.70 3.53 1.27
C ARG A 97 -6.64 4.63 0.21
N TRP A 98 -7.68 4.75 -0.61
CA TRP A 98 -7.79 5.79 -1.64
C TRP A 98 -7.76 7.20 -1.04
N VAL A 99 -8.50 7.40 0.07
CA VAL A 99 -8.43 8.66 0.84
C VAL A 99 -7.00 8.87 1.37
N GLY A 100 -6.36 7.83 1.90
CA GLY A 100 -4.98 7.87 2.40
C GLY A 100 -3.99 8.38 1.36
N PHE A 101 -4.02 7.82 0.14
CA PHE A 101 -3.17 8.29 -0.97
C PHE A 101 -3.48 9.73 -1.38
N LYS A 102 -4.75 10.13 -1.44
CA LYS A 102 -5.11 11.52 -1.73
C LYS A 102 -4.62 12.52 -0.69
N VAL A 103 -4.64 12.14 0.60
CA VAL A 103 -4.15 12.98 1.70
C VAL A 103 -2.63 13.12 1.65
N LEU A 104 -1.90 12.09 1.20
CA LEU A 104 -0.45 12.14 1.04
C LEU A 104 0.03 13.09 -0.08
N ARG A 105 -0.86 13.48 -1.01
CA ARG A 105 -0.57 14.39 -2.14
C ARG A 105 0.70 13.95 -2.89
N ASP A 106 1.67 14.84 -3.06
CA ASP A 106 2.91 14.56 -3.80
C ASP A 106 3.75 13.45 -3.16
N ARG A 107 3.64 13.24 -1.84
CA ARG A 107 4.33 12.15 -1.13
C ARG A 107 3.72 10.78 -1.39
N GLY A 108 2.51 10.72 -1.96
CA GLY A 108 1.84 9.48 -2.31
C GLY A 108 2.03 9.09 -3.78
N LYS A 109 2.66 9.96 -4.58
CA LYS A 109 2.89 9.73 -6.01
C LYS A 109 4.01 8.72 -6.29
N PRO A 110 5.17 8.73 -5.60
CA PRO A 110 6.24 7.79 -5.90
C PRO A 110 5.77 6.35 -5.74
N TRP A 111 6.20 5.46 -6.65
CA TRP A 111 5.81 4.05 -6.68
C TRP A 111 6.01 3.34 -5.34
N GLY A 112 7.16 3.55 -4.69
CA GLY A 112 7.45 2.97 -3.37
C GLY A 112 6.38 3.27 -2.32
N SER A 113 5.61 4.36 -2.46
CA SER A 113 4.52 4.71 -1.56
C SER A 113 3.40 3.66 -1.57
N ALA A 114 3.16 3.00 -2.70
CA ALA A 114 2.22 1.90 -2.81
C ALA A 114 2.60 0.75 -1.87
N LEU A 115 3.88 0.35 -1.89
CA LEU A 115 4.44 -0.69 -1.04
C LEU A 115 4.41 -0.27 0.43
N GLY A 116 4.85 0.97 0.72
CA GLY A 116 4.93 1.49 2.09
C GLY A 116 3.57 1.55 2.78
N LEU A 117 2.56 2.06 2.08
CA LEU A 117 1.20 2.13 2.60
C LEU A 117 0.61 0.72 2.76
N GLY A 118 0.82 -0.17 1.80
CA GLY A 118 0.35 -1.55 1.85
C GLY A 118 0.92 -2.34 3.02
N VAL A 119 2.23 -2.22 3.27
CA VAL A 119 2.90 -2.79 4.43
C VAL A 119 2.35 -2.21 5.73
N GLY A 120 2.12 -0.90 5.80
CA GLY A 120 1.51 -0.26 6.97
C GLY A 120 0.10 -0.76 7.26
N HIS A 121 -0.73 -0.87 6.22
CA HIS A 121 -2.13 -1.30 6.31
C HIS A 121 -2.24 -2.78 6.73
N GLY A 122 -1.64 -3.69 5.94
CA GLY A 122 -1.65 -5.11 6.25
C GLY A 122 -0.86 -5.45 7.50
N GLY A 123 0.16 -4.66 7.83
CA GLY A 123 0.92 -4.79 9.07
C GLY A 123 0.11 -4.44 10.30
N ALA A 124 -0.69 -3.37 10.26
CA ALA A 124 -1.60 -3.03 11.34
C ALA A 124 -2.64 -4.14 11.55
N GLU A 125 -3.23 -4.64 10.47
CA GLU A 125 -4.14 -5.78 10.51
C GLU A 125 -3.48 -7.01 11.16
N ALA A 126 -2.29 -7.39 10.70
CA ALA A 126 -1.56 -8.54 11.21
C ALA A 126 -1.22 -8.42 12.70
N ILE A 127 -0.73 -7.26 13.15
CA ILE A 127 -0.38 -7.01 14.55
C ILE A 127 -1.64 -6.99 15.44
N ILE A 128 -2.72 -6.34 15.00
CA ILE A 128 -3.97 -6.27 15.76
C ILE A 128 -4.56 -7.68 15.92
N LEU A 129 -4.59 -8.49 14.86
CA LEU A 129 -5.07 -9.87 14.94
C LEU A 129 -4.11 -10.79 15.70
N ALA A 130 -2.81 -10.53 15.69
CA ALA A 130 -1.85 -11.24 16.53
C ALA A 130 -2.15 -11.03 18.00
N VAL A 131 -2.41 -9.80 18.43
CA VAL A 131 -2.67 -9.47 19.83
C VAL A 131 -4.08 -9.91 20.23
N LEU A 132 -5.10 -9.44 19.52
CA LEU A 132 -6.51 -9.64 19.90
C LEU A 132 -7.03 -11.04 19.60
N GLY A 133 -6.50 -11.70 18.58
CA GLY A 133 -6.88 -13.07 18.21
C GLY A 133 -5.99 -14.10 18.88
N THR A 134 -4.83 -14.34 18.28
CA THR A 134 -3.91 -15.41 18.68
C THR A 134 -3.37 -15.22 20.11
N GLY A 135 -2.99 -13.99 20.46
CA GLY A 135 -2.39 -13.63 21.74
C GLY A 135 -3.35 -13.79 22.91
N ILE A 136 -4.55 -13.21 22.83
CA ILE A 136 -5.58 -13.39 23.87
C ILE A 136 -5.97 -14.86 24.01
N SER A 137 -6.11 -15.60 22.90
CA SER A 137 -6.44 -17.02 22.95
C SER A 137 -5.35 -17.82 23.66
N LEU A 138 -4.08 -17.59 23.30
CA LEU A 138 -2.94 -18.27 23.91
C LEU A 138 -2.76 -17.89 25.40
N PHE A 139 -2.95 -16.61 25.73
CA PHE A 139 -2.96 -16.14 27.11
C PHE A 139 -4.05 -16.86 27.92
N THR A 140 -5.26 -16.95 27.36
CA THR A 140 -6.39 -17.62 28.01
C THR A 140 -6.04 -19.07 28.34
N VAL A 141 -5.57 -19.86 27.37
CA VAL A 141 -5.28 -21.29 27.60
C VAL A 141 -4.09 -21.56 28.53
N LEU A 142 -3.15 -20.61 28.64
CA LEU A 142 -1.97 -20.72 29.51
C LEU A 142 -2.26 -20.29 30.96
N PHE A 143 -3.09 -19.26 31.14
CA PHE A 143 -3.26 -18.59 32.43
C PHE A 143 -4.67 -18.72 33.03
N TYR A 144 -5.59 -19.43 32.38
CA TYR A 144 -6.94 -19.64 32.92
C TYR A 144 -6.90 -20.30 34.31
N ASN A 145 -7.48 -19.62 35.30
CA ASN A 145 -7.56 -20.10 36.67
C ASN A 145 -9.01 -20.40 37.06
N ALA A 146 -9.40 -21.67 36.98
CA ALA A 146 -10.75 -22.13 37.31
C ALA A 146 -11.15 -21.78 38.76
N GLY A 147 -10.24 -21.89 39.73
CA GLY A 147 -10.51 -21.58 41.13
C GLY A 147 -10.84 -20.10 41.35
N HIS A 148 -10.08 -19.21 40.71
CA HIS A 148 -10.36 -17.77 40.71
C HIS A 148 -11.71 -17.45 40.09
N GLN A 149 -12.05 -18.08 38.95
CA GLN A 149 -13.35 -17.86 38.29
C GLN A 149 -14.53 -18.31 39.15
N ILE A 150 -14.41 -19.44 39.86
CA ILE A 150 -15.45 -19.88 40.80
C ILE A 150 -15.56 -18.89 41.96
N ALA A 151 -14.43 -18.44 42.52
CA ALA A 151 -14.40 -17.47 43.61
C ALA A 151 -14.98 -16.10 43.20
N SER A 152 -14.88 -15.72 41.93
CA SER A 152 -15.48 -14.49 41.39
C SER A 152 -16.97 -14.64 41.03
N GLY A 153 -17.59 -15.78 41.34
CA GLY A 153 -19.02 -16.02 41.14
C GLY A 153 -19.40 -16.58 39.76
N THR A 154 -18.42 -17.00 38.96
CA THR A 154 -18.70 -17.70 37.70
C THR A 154 -19.33 -19.06 37.97
N SER A 155 -20.39 -19.40 37.21
CA SER A 155 -21.07 -20.69 37.39
C SER A 155 -20.13 -21.88 37.13
N MET A 156 -20.32 -22.97 37.87
CA MET A 156 -19.53 -24.19 37.68
C MET A 156 -19.68 -24.73 36.25
N ALA A 157 -20.87 -24.63 35.66
CA ALA A 157 -21.11 -25.06 34.28
C ALA A 157 -20.24 -24.28 33.28
N THR A 158 -20.15 -22.95 33.42
CA THR A 158 -19.31 -22.11 32.55
C THR A 158 -17.83 -22.46 32.69
N VAL A 159 -17.35 -22.67 33.92
CA VAL A 159 -15.96 -23.05 34.19
C VAL A 159 -15.63 -24.41 33.56
N GLN A 160 -16.52 -25.40 33.69
CA GLN A 160 -16.33 -26.72 33.08
C GLN A 160 -16.31 -26.65 31.55
N ASN A 161 -17.18 -25.84 30.93
CA ASN A 161 -17.14 -25.62 29.49
C ASN A 161 -15.81 -25.01 29.04
N MET A 162 -15.27 -24.04 29.77
CA MET A 162 -13.97 -23.45 29.45
C MET A 162 -12.82 -24.47 29.59
N LEU A 163 -12.83 -25.28 30.65
CA LEU A 163 -11.83 -26.34 30.83
C LEU A 163 -11.88 -27.37 29.69
N GLN A 164 -13.07 -27.69 29.18
CA GLN A 164 -13.22 -28.56 28.01
C GLN A 164 -12.65 -27.92 26.73
N GLN A 165 -12.87 -26.62 26.52
CA GLN A 165 -12.29 -25.90 25.39
C GLN A 165 -10.75 -25.85 25.48
N ILE A 166 -10.19 -25.60 26.67
CA ILE A 166 -8.75 -25.63 26.91
C ILE A 166 -8.18 -27.03 26.65
N ALA A 167 -8.87 -28.08 27.10
CA ALA A 167 -8.46 -29.46 26.82
C ALA A 167 -8.49 -29.78 25.32
N ALA A 168 -9.52 -29.32 24.60
CA ALA A 168 -9.66 -29.48 23.15
C ALA A 168 -8.57 -28.71 22.38
N PHE A 169 -8.20 -27.51 22.84
CA PHE A 169 -7.09 -26.72 22.31
C PHE A 169 -5.78 -27.50 22.38
N TRP A 170 -5.43 -28.04 23.54
CA TRP A 170 -4.19 -28.81 23.70
C TRP A 170 -4.21 -30.17 22.96
N GLY A 171 -5.40 -30.64 22.57
CA GLY A 171 -5.57 -31.83 21.73
C GLY A 171 -5.35 -31.58 20.23
N GLN A 172 -5.19 -30.33 19.80
CA GLN A 172 -4.98 -30.02 18.38
C GLN A 172 -3.59 -30.48 17.87
N PRO A 173 -3.49 -30.85 16.57
CA PRO A 173 -2.20 -31.13 15.94
C PRO A 173 -1.25 -29.93 15.97
N PHE A 174 0.06 -30.16 16.04
CA PHE A 174 1.05 -29.08 16.19
C PHE A 174 0.97 -28.01 15.08
N TYR A 175 0.61 -28.41 13.85
CA TYR A 175 0.60 -27.52 12.69
C TYR A 175 -0.50 -26.46 12.79
N THR A 176 -1.56 -26.65 13.58
CA THR A 176 -2.61 -25.64 13.74
C THR A 176 -2.08 -24.37 14.39
N GLY A 177 -1.04 -24.49 15.23
CA GLY A 177 -0.33 -23.34 15.78
C GLY A 177 0.40 -22.50 14.74
N LEU A 178 0.73 -23.05 13.57
CA LEU A 178 1.43 -22.35 12.47
C LEU A 178 0.48 -21.62 11.52
N LEU A 179 -0.80 -22.01 11.49
CA LEU A 179 -1.78 -21.46 10.54
C LEU A 179 -1.99 -19.95 10.69
N PRO A 180 -2.10 -19.37 11.91
CA PRO A 180 -2.28 -17.92 12.03
C PRO A 180 -1.11 -17.11 11.43
N GLY A 181 0.13 -17.61 11.55
CA GLY A 181 1.30 -16.99 10.94
C GLY A 181 1.25 -17.07 9.41
N LEU A 182 0.92 -18.23 8.87
CA LEU A 182 0.78 -18.45 7.43
C LEU A 182 -0.31 -17.56 6.82
N GLU A 183 -1.49 -17.52 7.45
CA GLU A 183 -2.62 -16.70 7.03
C GLU A 183 -2.22 -15.22 6.94
N ARG A 184 -1.42 -14.72 7.90
CA ARG A 184 -0.93 -13.33 7.86
C ARG A 184 0.10 -13.07 6.78
N ILE A 185 0.94 -14.03 6.39
CA ILE A 185 1.84 -13.89 5.23
C ILE A 185 1.01 -13.73 3.94
N ILE A 186 -0.02 -14.56 3.79
CA ILE A 186 -0.93 -14.52 2.63
C ILE A 186 -1.70 -13.20 2.62
N ALA A 187 -2.30 -12.81 3.74
CA ALA A 187 -3.06 -11.56 3.86
C ALA A 187 -2.17 -10.34 3.60
N LEU A 188 -0.94 -10.31 4.12
CA LEU A 188 -0.02 -9.19 3.91
C LEU A 188 0.35 -9.02 2.42
N SER A 189 0.56 -10.12 1.69
CA SER A 189 0.76 -10.05 0.23
C SER A 189 -0.46 -9.45 -0.49
N THR A 190 -1.66 -9.81 -0.05
CA THR A 190 -2.91 -9.28 -0.61
C THR A 190 -3.01 -7.78 -0.34
N GLN A 191 -2.76 -7.35 0.89
CA GLN A 191 -2.85 -5.93 1.28
C GLN A 191 -1.80 -5.05 0.56
N ILE A 192 -0.61 -5.59 0.28
CA ILE A 192 0.39 -4.90 -0.55
C ILE A 192 -0.09 -4.78 -1.99
N LEU A 193 -0.58 -5.86 -2.61
CA LEU A 193 -1.11 -5.82 -3.98
C LEU A 193 -2.29 -4.85 -4.09
N LEU A 194 -3.25 -4.90 -3.17
CA LEU A 194 -4.38 -3.98 -3.14
C LEU A 194 -3.92 -2.53 -3.04
N SER A 195 -2.85 -2.28 -2.28
CA SER A 195 -2.26 -0.96 -2.19
C SER A 195 -1.67 -0.45 -3.49
N ILE A 196 -1.01 -1.33 -4.25
CA ILE A 196 -0.57 -1.05 -5.62
C ILE A 196 -1.76 -0.68 -6.52
N LEU A 197 -2.82 -1.48 -6.53
CA LEU A 197 -3.99 -1.23 -7.37
C LEU A 197 -4.66 0.12 -7.04
N VAL A 198 -4.83 0.43 -5.75
CA VAL A 198 -5.42 1.72 -5.35
C VAL A 198 -4.47 2.89 -5.65
N TRP A 199 -3.17 2.71 -5.50
CA TRP A 199 -2.18 3.72 -5.90
C TRP A 199 -2.28 4.02 -7.39
N LYS A 200 -2.29 3.00 -8.26
CA LYS A 200 -2.49 3.17 -9.72
C LYS A 200 -3.81 3.90 -10.02
N ALA A 201 -4.88 3.60 -9.27
CA ALA A 201 -6.14 4.31 -9.43
C ALA A 201 -6.06 5.82 -9.13
N VAL A 202 -5.20 6.21 -8.18
CA VAL A 202 -5.01 7.62 -7.79
C VAL A 202 -4.08 8.33 -8.75
N VAL A 203 -2.95 7.72 -9.12
CA VAL A 203 -1.92 8.31 -9.99
C VAL A 203 -2.38 8.37 -11.44
N GLU A 204 -2.94 7.29 -11.98
CA GLU A 204 -3.41 7.23 -13.37
C GLU A 204 -4.83 7.79 -13.54
N HIS A 205 -5.45 8.29 -12.46
CA HIS A 205 -6.83 8.77 -12.44
C HIS A 205 -7.87 7.77 -12.98
N SER A 206 -7.57 6.47 -12.89
CA SER A 206 -8.41 5.40 -13.45
C SER A 206 -9.29 4.74 -12.38
N PHE A 207 -10.61 4.91 -12.54
CA PHE A 207 -11.60 4.27 -11.68
C PHE A 207 -11.56 2.73 -11.75
N TRP A 208 -11.09 2.16 -12.88
CA TRP A 208 -11.07 0.71 -13.09
C TRP A 208 -10.08 0.01 -12.16
N TRP A 209 -8.94 0.63 -11.86
CA TRP A 209 -7.99 0.10 -10.89
C TRP A 209 -8.58 0.03 -9.48
N PHE A 210 -9.36 1.06 -9.11
CA PHE A 210 -10.04 1.10 -7.81
C PHE A 210 -11.12 0.01 -7.72
N LEU A 211 -11.93 -0.15 -8.79
CA LEU A 211 -12.92 -1.21 -8.85
C LEU A 211 -12.26 -2.60 -8.81
N LEU A 212 -11.14 -2.78 -9.50
CA LEU A 212 -10.38 -4.03 -9.47
C LEU A 212 -9.87 -4.35 -8.05
N ALA A 213 -9.37 -3.36 -7.30
CA ALA A 213 -8.97 -3.54 -5.92
C ALA A 213 -10.15 -4.03 -5.04
N ILE A 214 -11.31 -3.37 -5.14
CA ILE A 214 -12.51 -3.76 -4.39
C ILE A 214 -12.94 -5.20 -4.74
N LEU A 215 -12.98 -5.53 -6.02
CA LEU A 215 -13.40 -6.85 -6.48
C LEU A 215 -12.41 -7.93 -6.05
N TYR A 216 -11.11 -7.69 -6.20
CA TYR A 216 -10.06 -8.62 -5.79
C TYR A 216 -10.12 -8.89 -4.29
N HIS A 217 -10.19 -7.83 -3.47
CA HIS A 217 -10.34 -7.93 -2.02
C HIS A 217 -11.60 -8.74 -1.67
N THR A 218 -12.73 -8.40 -2.28
CA THR A 218 -14.00 -9.11 -2.08
C THR A 218 -13.87 -10.60 -2.36
N ILE A 219 -13.22 -10.97 -3.47
CA ILE A 219 -13.06 -12.37 -3.87
C ILE A 219 -12.19 -13.13 -2.87
N VAL A 220 -11.02 -12.59 -2.49
CA VAL A 220 -10.11 -13.26 -1.54
C VAL A 220 -10.83 -13.54 -0.21
N ASN A 221 -11.51 -12.53 0.36
CA ASN A 221 -12.24 -12.68 1.60
C ASN A 221 -13.44 -13.62 1.46
N ALA A 222 -14.20 -13.50 0.37
CA ALA A 222 -15.36 -14.34 0.12
C ALA A 222 -14.97 -15.82 -0.02
N VAL A 223 -13.85 -16.12 -0.68
CA VAL A 223 -13.32 -17.49 -0.78
C VAL A 223 -12.96 -18.04 0.60
N GLY A 224 -12.22 -17.28 1.42
CA GLY A 224 -11.87 -17.72 2.78
C GLY A 224 -13.10 -18.05 3.62
N VAL A 225 -14.06 -17.13 3.67
CA VAL A 225 -15.33 -17.30 4.42
C VAL A 225 -16.15 -18.47 3.87
N PHE A 226 -16.27 -18.58 2.55
CA PHE A 226 -17.02 -19.64 1.90
C PHE A 226 -16.46 -21.02 2.24
N LEU A 227 -15.15 -21.22 2.17
CA LEU A 227 -14.53 -22.53 2.43
C LEU A 227 -14.68 -22.93 3.91
N VAL A 228 -14.44 -22.00 4.84
CA VAL A 228 -14.60 -22.25 6.29
C VAL A 228 -16.04 -22.61 6.62
N GLN A 229 -17.03 -21.84 6.12
CA GLN A 229 -18.44 -22.10 6.43
C GLN A 229 -19.00 -23.35 5.77
N ASN A 230 -18.35 -23.89 4.73
CA ASN A 230 -18.64 -25.20 4.16
C ASN A 230 -17.95 -26.36 4.90
N GLY A 231 -17.26 -26.10 6.02
CA GLY A 231 -16.62 -27.12 6.84
C GLY A 231 -15.34 -27.70 6.22
N MET A 232 -14.70 -26.97 5.31
CA MET A 232 -13.39 -27.34 4.81
C MET A 232 -12.36 -27.25 5.94
N ALA A 233 -11.46 -28.24 6.01
CA ALA A 233 -10.42 -28.25 7.04
C ALA A 233 -9.47 -27.06 6.88
N ASP A 234 -9.04 -26.45 7.98
CA ASP A 234 -8.25 -25.21 7.99
C ASP A 234 -7.01 -25.26 7.08
N TYR A 235 -6.27 -26.38 7.08
CA TYR A 235 -5.09 -26.54 6.23
C TYR A 235 -5.41 -26.56 4.72
N LEU A 236 -6.61 -26.99 4.32
CA LEU A 236 -7.06 -26.91 2.93
C LEU A 236 -7.50 -25.49 2.57
N VAL A 237 -8.13 -24.77 3.50
CA VAL A 237 -8.46 -23.35 3.32
C VAL A 237 -7.17 -22.56 3.08
N GLU A 238 -6.16 -22.72 3.93
CA GLU A 238 -4.85 -22.10 3.75
C GLU A 238 -4.19 -22.52 2.43
N GLY A 239 -4.33 -23.80 2.03
CA GLY A 239 -3.80 -24.28 0.76
C GLY A 239 -4.42 -23.57 -0.46
N VAL A 240 -5.72 -23.26 -0.43
CA VAL A 240 -6.38 -22.48 -1.48
C VAL A 240 -5.94 -21.02 -1.42
N LEU A 241 -5.89 -20.41 -0.22
CA LEU A 241 -5.44 -19.02 -0.04
C LEU A 241 -3.97 -18.84 -0.43
N PHE A 242 -3.14 -19.88 -0.30
CA PHE A 242 -1.76 -19.85 -0.75
C PHE A 242 -1.63 -19.69 -2.27
N LEU A 243 -2.62 -20.13 -3.06
CA LEU A 243 -2.65 -19.86 -4.50
C LEU A 243 -2.81 -18.36 -4.79
N PHE A 244 -3.62 -17.66 -3.98
CA PHE A 244 -3.70 -16.20 -4.05
C PHE A 244 -2.37 -15.56 -3.64
N PHE A 245 -1.68 -16.08 -2.62
CA PHE A 245 -0.33 -15.60 -2.29
C PHE A 245 0.65 -15.72 -3.46
N LEU A 246 0.67 -16.86 -4.17
CA LEU A 246 1.53 -17.03 -5.34
C LEU A 246 1.18 -16.03 -6.45
N LEU A 247 -0.11 -15.81 -6.69
CA LEU A 247 -0.58 -14.81 -7.65
C LEU A 247 -0.19 -13.39 -7.22
N ASN A 248 -0.43 -13.03 -5.95
CA ASN A 248 -0.05 -11.73 -5.39
C ASN A 248 1.43 -11.48 -5.53
N PHE A 249 2.25 -12.46 -5.15
CA PHE A 249 3.70 -12.36 -5.24
C PHE A 249 4.15 -12.13 -6.68
N TYR A 250 3.61 -12.91 -7.63
CA TYR A 250 3.89 -12.73 -9.05
C TYR A 250 3.49 -11.34 -9.56
N LEU A 251 2.29 -10.87 -9.22
CA LEU A 251 1.80 -9.56 -9.66
C LEU A 251 2.60 -8.41 -9.03
N ILE A 252 2.91 -8.48 -7.73
CA ILE A 252 3.76 -7.50 -7.05
C ILE A 252 5.15 -7.46 -7.71
N TYR A 253 5.76 -8.62 -7.95
CA TYR A 253 7.05 -8.70 -8.64
C TYR A 253 6.97 -8.04 -10.01
N ARG A 254 5.95 -8.36 -10.80
CA ARG A 254 5.78 -7.79 -12.14
C ARG A 254 5.58 -6.28 -12.10
N PHE A 255 4.76 -5.76 -11.19
CA PHE A 255 4.61 -4.31 -11.06
C PHE A 255 5.90 -3.63 -10.59
N ILE A 256 6.70 -4.24 -9.72
CA ILE A 256 7.99 -3.66 -9.33
C ILE A 256 8.91 -3.58 -10.55
N THR A 257 9.01 -4.67 -11.33
CA THR A 257 9.84 -4.69 -12.53
C THR A 257 9.36 -3.68 -13.57
N ASP A 258 8.06 -3.65 -13.87
CA ASP A 258 7.51 -2.74 -14.88
C ASP A 258 7.73 -1.25 -14.47
N GLU A 259 7.72 -0.92 -13.17
CA GLU A 259 7.96 0.45 -12.69
C GLU A 259 9.47 0.79 -12.57
N GLU A 260 10.34 -0.18 -12.24
CA GLU A 260 11.80 0.01 -12.30
C GLU A 260 12.27 0.21 -13.75
N GLU A 261 11.73 -0.55 -14.71
CA GLU A 261 12.01 -0.37 -16.15
C GLU A 261 11.55 1.02 -16.64
N ALA A 262 10.38 1.48 -16.21
CA ALA A 262 9.89 2.81 -16.59
C ALA A 262 10.67 3.97 -15.95
N GLU A 263 11.21 3.78 -14.73
CA GLU A 263 12.11 4.76 -14.10
C GLU A 263 13.46 4.81 -14.84
N GLU A 264 14.02 3.66 -15.24
CA GLU A 264 15.27 3.59 -16.04
C GLU A 264 15.10 4.23 -17.43
N GLU A 265 14.01 3.94 -18.15
CA GLU A 265 13.73 4.54 -19.46
C GLU A 265 13.59 6.07 -19.38
N ALA A 266 12.98 6.60 -18.32
CA ALA A 266 12.84 8.04 -18.12
C ALA A 266 14.17 8.73 -17.77
N GLU A 267 15.05 8.08 -16.99
CA GLU A 267 16.39 8.60 -16.68
C GLU A 267 17.29 8.62 -17.93
N ASP A 268 17.17 7.62 -18.81
CA ASP A 268 17.90 7.57 -20.08
C ASP A 268 17.40 8.67 -21.04
N GLU A 269 16.09 8.90 -21.17
CA GLU A 269 15.51 9.98 -21.98
C GLU A 269 15.94 11.37 -21.49
N GLU A 270 15.89 11.64 -20.18
CA GLU A 270 16.37 12.92 -19.61
C GLU A 270 17.88 13.12 -19.85
N GLY A 271 18.67 12.05 -19.79
CA GLY A 271 20.11 12.09 -20.09
C GLY A 271 20.41 12.38 -21.56
N GLU A 272 19.62 11.83 -22.49
CA GLU A 272 19.72 12.14 -23.92
C GLU A 272 19.32 13.60 -24.21
N GLU A 273 18.24 14.12 -23.59
CA GLU A 273 17.85 15.53 -23.72
C GLU A 273 18.92 16.50 -23.18
N ASP A 274 19.50 16.19 -22.01
CA ASP A 274 20.59 16.99 -21.43
C ASP A 274 21.86 16.98 -22.32
N GLU A 275 22.17 15.85 -22.97
CA GLU A 275 23.28 15.76 -23.93
C GLU A 275 22.99 16.55 -25.22
N GLU A 276 21.77 16.49 -25.76
CA GLU A 276 21.37 17.28 -26.93
C GLU A 276 21.42 18.80 -26.66
N ASP A 277 20.91 19.26 -25.51
CA ASP A 277 20.94 20.68 -25.11
C ASP A 277 22.38 21.20 -24.98
N LEU A 278 23.30 20.38 -24.45
CA LEU A 278 24.73 20.73 -24.34
C LEU A 278 25.41 20.79 -25.71
N GLU A 279 25.09 19.87 -26.63
CA GLU A 279 25.60 19.91 -28.00
C GLU A 279 25.09 21.14 -28.77
N GLU A 280 23.84 21.56 -28.56
CA GLU A 280 23.30 22.80 -29.12
C GLU A 280 24.01 24.05 -28.57
N GLU A 281 24.21 24.17 -27.25
CA GLU A 281 24.94 25.30 -26.64
C GLU A 281 26.40 25.37 -27.13
N GLU A 282 27.11 24.23 -27.22
CA GLU A 282 28.47 24.20 -27.77
C GLU A 282 28.50 24.57 -29.26
N GLY A 283 27.49 24.16 -30.03
CA GLY A 283 27.31 24.51 -31.44
C GLY A 283 27.08 26.00 -31.65
N GLU A 284 26.20 26.63 -30.86
CA GLU A 284 25.97 28.08 -30.89
C GLU A 284 27.23 28.87 -30.52
N ALA A 285 27.95 28.46 -29.47
CA ALA A 285 29.19 29.10 -29.05
C ALA A 285 30.26 29.04 -30.16
N ARG A 286 30.38 27.89 -30.85
CA ARG A 286 31.34 27.73 -31.95
C ARG A 286 30.97 28.59 -33.17
N ASN A 287 29.70 28.71 -33.50
CA ASN A 287 29.25 29.57 -34.60
C ASN A 287 29.52 31.07 -34.30
N LEU A 288 29.36 31.50 -33.04
CA LEU A 288 29.69 32.87 -32.63
C LEU A 288 31.20 33.16 -32.69
N GLU A 289 32.04 32.19 -32.33
CA GLU A 289 33.50 32.31 -32.50
C GLU A 289 33.89 32.38 -33.99
N GLU A 290 33.25 31.59 -34.86
CA GLU A 290 33.49 31.64 -36.31
C GLU A 290 33.01 32.96 -36.95
N GLU A 291 31.88 33.52 -36.52
CA GLU A 291 31.40 34.84 -36.97
C GLU A 291 32.31 35.99 -36.51
N GLU A 292 32.84 35.96 -35.27
CA GLU A 292 33.82 36.95 -34.80
C GLU A 292 35.15 36.87 -35.58
N GLU A 293 35.60 35.66 -35.92
CA GLU A 293 36.82 35.47 -36.74
C GLU A 293 36.63 35.95 -38.19
N GLU A 294 35.43 35.79 -38.78
CA GLU A 294 35.12 36.33 -40.11
C GLU A 294 35.05 37.87 -40.11
N GLU A 295 34.42 38.50 -39.11
CA GLU A 295 34.37 39.98 -38.99
C GLU A 295 35.76 40.62 -38.82
N LEU A 296 36.68 39.96 -38.12
CA LEU A 296 38.07 40.41 -37.94
C LEU A 296 38.94 40.26 -39.20
N SER A 297 38.46 39.53 -40.21
CA SER A 297 39.19 39.27 -41.46
C SER A 297 38.81 40.21 -42.61
N GLU A 298 37.76 41.03 -42.47
CA GLU A 298 37.38 42.02 -43.47
C GLU A 298 38.36 43.22 -43.49
N PRO A 299 38.98 43.57 -44.63
CA PRO A 299 39.92 44.69 -44.68
C PRO A 299 39.17 46.04 -44.73
N GLU A 300 39.36 46.87 -43.70
CA GLU A 300 38.90 48.27 -43.67
C GLU A 300 39.38 49.04 -44.92
N SER A 301 38.46 49.36 -45.83
CA SER A 301 38.71 50.30 -46.92
C SER A 301 38.29 51.73 -46.54
N SER A 302 39.30 52.62 -46.52
CA SER A 302 39.27 54.08 -46.64
C SER A 302 38.66 54.92 -45.49
N ILE A 303 39.56 55.48 -44.67
CA ILE A 303 39.30 56.65 -43.81
C ILE A 303 39.70 57.92 -44.57
N ASP A 304 38.72 58.79 -44.87
CA ASP A 304 38.92 60.16 -45.34
C ASP A 304 39.02 61.12 -44.13
N SER A 305 39.93 62.09 -44.21
CA SER A 305 40.38 62.91 -43.07
C SER A 305 39.47 64.13 -42.81
N PRO A 306 39.16 64.52 -41.56
CA PRO A 306 38.45 65.78 -41.29
C PRO A 306 39.41 66.95 -41.02
N ASP A 307 39.22 68.03 -41.79
CA ASP A 307 39.89 69.33 -41.68
C ASP A 307 39.44 70.15 -40.45
N LEU A 308 40.39 70.90 -39.86
CA LEU A 308 40.22 71.78 -38.69
C LEU A 308 39.47 73.09 -39.04
N PRO A 309 38.69 73.67 -38.10
CA PRO A 309 37.91 74.88 -38.37
C PRO A 309 38.75 76.16 -38.24
N GLY A 310 38.68 77.00 -39.28
CA GLY A 310 39.25 78.34 -39.35
C GLY A 310 38.34 79.43 -38.76
N SER A 311 39.00 80.49 -38.28
CA SER A 311 38.50 81.70 -37.63
C SER A 311 37.41 82.49 -38.36
N GLU A 312 36.41 82.96 -37.60
CA GLU A 312 35.43 83.99 -37.99
C GLU A 312 36.03 85.40 -38.04
N GLU A 313 35.66 86.18 -39.06
CA GLU A 313 35.47 87.65 -39.02
C GLU A 313 34.44 88.07 -40.09
N PRO A 314 33.78 89.25 -39.97
CA PRO A 314 32.32 89.36 -40.15
C PRO A 314 31.83 90.25 -41.32
N ASN A 315 30.48 90.25 -41.49
CA ASN A 315 29.58 91.28 -42.08
C ASN A 315 29.29 91.17 -43.61
N PRO A 316 28.24 91.80 -44.20
CA PRO A 316 27.05 92.49 -43.67
C PRO A 316 25.67 92.09 -44.30
N GLU A 317 24.61 92.64 -43.68
CA GLU A 317 23.34 93.15 -44.29
C GLU A 317 22.25 92.21 -44.84
N GLU A 318 21.10 92.21 -44.14
CA GLU A 318 19.71 92.56 -44.58
C GLU A 318 19.11 92.04 -45.94
N PRO A 319 17.77 92.09 -46.14
CA PRO A 319 16.64 91.84 -45.24
C PRO A 319 15.43 91.09 -45.89
N ARG A 320 14.45 90.70 -45.05
CA ARG A 320 12.99 90.54 -45.32
C ARG A 320 12.56 89.38 -46.26
N GLN A 321 11.54 88.58 -45.94
CA GLN A 321 10.24 88.84 -45.30
C GLN A 321 9.83 87.74 -44.32
#